data_AF-A0A373CPR6-F1
#
_entry.id   AF-A0A373CPR6-F1
#
_cell.length_a   1.000
_cell.length_b   1.000
_cell.length_c   1.000
_cell.angle_alpha   90.00
_cell.angle_beta   90.00
_cell.angle_gamma   90.00
#
_symmetry.space_group_name_H-M   'P 1'
#
loop_
_entity.id
_entity.type
_entity.pdbx_description
1 polymer ?
#
loop_
_entity_poly.entity_id
_entity_poly.type
_entity_poly.pdbx_seq_one_letter_code
_entity_poly.pdbx_strand_id
1 'polypeptide(L)'
;MRTNRPYVQIDPDVLERVRQIDLLSYLREFEPSNLVKVKGTSNVYCTAEHDSLKISNGKWYWWSRGFGGYSALDYLIKVKEYDFVEAVEILTGQTMADWKPPPAPKKDEPKALLLPPKNKDCNRVIQYLFGRGIDYQLIQECIADGTLYESADYHNAVFIGKDESGTPKYAALRGTLGSTFKQDASGSDKRYSFRLLAKKPADTVHLFEAAIDLLSYATYLKCEGKHYKAENLLSLSGVYQPKKEVKDSKIPVALTIFLSVNPQIKTIVLHLDNDKVGRLCTATLKELLQKDYKIVDDPPPVGKDFNDFLLSYLKIARPMPKRERSDVR
;
A
#
# COMPACT_ATOMS: atom_id res chain seq x y z
N MET A 1 20.73 -37.88 22.55
CA MET A 1 21.87 -37.17 21.93
C MET A 1 21.37 -36.41 20.72
N ARG A 2 21.32 -35.08 20.76
CA ARG A 2 20.94 -34.25 19.61
C ARG A 2 22.17 -34.10 18.71
N THR A 3 22.10 -34.63 17.50
CA THR A 3 23.14 -34.48 16.49
C THR A 3 23.18 -33.03 16.04
N ASN A 4 24.29 -32.35 16.35
CA ASN A 4 24.60 -31.01 15.89
C ASN A 4 24.98 -31.14 14.41
N ARG A 5 24.04 -30.91 13.49
CA ARG A 5 24.31 -30.93 12.04
C ARG A 5 24.80 -29.54 11.59
N PRO A 6 25.84 -29.45 10.74
CA PRO A 6 26.42 -28.18 10.32
C PRO A 6 25.42 -27.37 9.48
N TYR A 7 25.44 -26.06 9.70
CA TYR A 7 24.69 -25.07 8.94
C TYR A 7 25.29 -24.96 7.53
N VAL A 8 24.53 -25.31 6.49
CA VAL A 8 24.98 -25.10 5.09
C VAL A 8 24.53 -23.71 4.65
N GLN A 9 25.46 -22.76 4.70
CA GLN A 9 25.29 -21.44 4.11
C GLN A 9 25.42 -21.61 2.58
N ILE A 10 24.38 -21.25 1.82
CA ILE A 10 24.53 -21.12 0.35
C ILE A 10 25.64 -20.09 0.14
N ASP A 11 26.67 -20.51 -0.58
CA ASP A 11 27.78 -19.65 -0.94
C ASP A 11 27.22 -18.37 -1.59
N PRO A 12 27.50 -17.17 -1.04
CA PRO A 12 27.04 -15.90 -1.59
C PRO A 12 27.34 -15.75 -3.08
N ASP A 13 28.45 -16.32 -3.56
CA ASP A 13 28.85 -16.28 -4.96
C ASP A 13 27.94 -17.16 -5.83
N VAL A 14 27.48 -18.30 -5.30
CA VAL A 14 26.47 -19.14 -5.97
C VAL A 14 25.17 -18.37 -6.09
N LEU A 15 24.74 -17.71 -5.02
CA LEU A 15 23.48 -16.95 -5.01
C LEU A 15 23.52 -15.75 -5.96
N GLU A 16 24.63 -15.04 -6.02
CA GLU A 16 24.81 -13.95 -6.97
C GLU A 16 24.77 -14.47 -8.41
N ARG A 17 25.47 -15.57 -8.72
CA ARG A 17 25.41 -16.20 -10.04
C ARG A 17 23.98 -16.57 -10.45
N VAL A 18 23.23 -17.22 -9.56
CA VAL A 18 21.84 -17.64 -9.84
C VAL A 18 20.93 -16.45 -10.12
N ARG A 19 21.13 -15.32 -9.43
CA ARG A 19 20.36 -14.09 -9.66
C ARG A 19 20.67 -13.41 -11.00
N GLN A 20 21.83 -13.67 -11.59
CA GLN A 20 22.24 -13.13 -12.89
C GLN A 20 21.72 -13.97 -14.08
N ILE A 21 21.22 -15.18 -13.83
CA ILE A 21 20.66 -16.02 -14.90
C ILE A 21 19.34 -15.39 -15.37
N ASP A 22 19.32 -14.90 -16.61
CA ASP A 22 18.11 -14.36 -17.21
C ASP A 22 17.16 -15.47 -17.69
N LEU A 23 15.86 -15.17 -17.69
CA LEU A 23 14.84 -16.16 -18.04
C LEU A 23 14.94 -16.65 -19.49
N LEU A 24 15.36 -15.80 -20.43
CA LEU A 24 15.45 -16.18 -21.84
C LEU A 24 16.54 -17.23 -22.04
N SER A 25 17.71 -17.04 -21.42
CA SER A 25 18.80 -18.01 -21.44
C SER A 25 18.41 -19.33 -20.79
N TYR A 26 17.74 -19.28 -19.62
CA TYR A 26 17.22 -20.48 -18.96
C TYR A 26 16.26 -21.28 -19.85
N LEU A 27 15.23 -20.63 -20.42
CA LEU A 27 14.25 -21.33 -21.24
C LEU A 27 14.85 -21.88 -22.54
N ARG A 28 15.85 -21.22 -23.13
CA ARG A 28 16.55 -21.75 -24.31
C ARG A 28 17.29 -23.04 -24.02
N GLU A 29 17.90 -23.14 -22.86
CA GLU A 29 18.72 -24.28 -22.46
C GLU A 29 17.88 -25.43 -21.93
N PHE A 30 16.93 -25.15 -21.03
CA PHE A 30 16.24 -26.18 -20.24
C PHE A 30 14.79 -26.45 -20.67
N GLU A 31 14.10 -25.46 -21.26
CA GLU A 31 12.70 -25.61 -21.70
C GLU A 31 12.48 -25.07 -23.14
N PRO A 32 13.26 -25.47 -24.15
CA PRO A 32 13.20 -24.84 -25.48
C PRO A 32 11.84 -25.02 -26.17
N SER A 33 11.11 -26.09 -25.85
CA SER A 33 9.74 -26.32 -26.34
C SER A 33 8.72 -25.37 -25.74
N ASN A 34 9.00 -24.80 -24.56
CA ASN A 34 8.15 -23.83 -23.89
C ASN A 34 8.45 -22.40 -24.38
N LEU A 35 9.48 -22.16 -25.19
CA LEU A 35 9.85 -20.81 -25.64
C LEU A 35 9.31 -20.50 -27.04
N VAL A 36 8.44 -19.49 -27.15
CA VAL A 36 7.83 -19.09 -28.42
C VAL A 36 8.19 -17.65 -28.77
N LYS A 37 8.71 -17.41 -29.97
CA LYS A 37 8.98 -16.05 -30.46
C LYS A 37 7.68 -15.36 -30.89
N VAL A 38 7.45 -14.14 -30.42
CA VAL A 38 6.26 -13.37 -30.78
C VAL A 38 6.41 -12.84 -32.22
N LYS A 39 5.48 -13.24 -33.10
CA LYS A 39 5.45 -12.80 -34.51
C LYS A 39 5.39 -11.27 -34.61
N GLY A 40 6.15 -10.69 -35.55
CA GLY A 40 6.19 -9.25 -35.77
C GLY A 40 7.09 -8.46 -34.81
N THR A 41 7.82 -9.13 -33.91
CA THR A 41 8.76 -8.49 -32.99
C THR A 41 10.20 -8.98 -33.22
N SER A 42 11.18 -8.12 -33.00
CA SER A 42 12.60 -8.48 -33.16
C SER A 42 13.08 -9.39 -32.03
N ASN A 43 12.79 -9.04 -30.77
CA ASN A 43 13.37 -9.66 -29.57
C ASN A 43 12.36 -9.88 -28.42
N VAL A 44 11.09 -10.18 -28.73
CA VAL A 44 10.08 -10.52 -27.70
C VAL A 44 9.71 -11.99 -27.79
N TYR A 45 9.73 -12.65 -26.64
CA TYR A 45 9.38 -14.06 -26.49
C TYR A 45 8.22 -14.20 -25.49
N CYS A 46 7.50 -15.30 -25.56
CA CYS A 46 6.52 -15.73 -24.57
C CYS A 46 6.68 -17.22 -24.28
N THR A 47 6.03 -17.71 -23.22
CA THR A 47 5.98 -19.15 -22.98
C THR A 47 4.82 -19.79 -23.76
N ALA A 48 4.94 -21.06 -24.14
CA ALA A 48 3.87 -21.82 -24.76
C ALA A 48 2.69 -22.03 -23.80
N GLU A 49 3.00 -22.18 -22.51
CA GLU A 49 2.03 -22.32 -21.42
C GLU A 49 1.29 -21.00 -21.11
N HIS A 50 1.97 -19.85 -21.24
CA HIS A 50 1.45 -18.54 -20.85
C HIS A 50 1.77 -17.49 -21.91
N ASP A 51 0.86 -17.35 -22.88
CA ASP A 51 0.95 -16.38 -23.98
C ASP A 51 1.07 -14.91 -23.54
N SER A 52 0.48 -14.58 -22.38
CA SER A 52 0.49 -13.27 -21.73
C SER A 52 1.74 -13.02 -20.87
N LEU A 53 2.65 -13.99 -20.72
CA LEU A 53 3.97 -13.78 -20.16
C LEU A 53 4.91 -13.34 -21.28
N LYS A 54 5.42 -12.11 -21.21
CA LYS A 54 6.33 -11.56 -22.21
C LYS A 54 7.73 -11.41 -21.64
N ILE A 55 8.73 -11.81 -22.43
CA ILE A 55 10.16 -11.80 -22.10
C ILE A 55 10.86 -10.87 -23.10
N SER A 56 11.56 -9.87 -22.59
CA SER A 56 12.32 -8.90 -23.39
C SER A 56 13.34 -8.16 -22.52
N ASN A 57 14.49 -7.79 -23.10
CA ASN A 57 15.51 -6.95 -22.43
C ASN A 57 15.95 -7.46 -21.04
N GLY A 58 16.15 -8.77 -20.90
CA GLY A 58 16.56 -9.39 -19.62
C GLY A 58 15.49 -9.35 -18.53
N LYS A 59 14.22 -9.07 -18.88
CA LYS A 59 13.10 -9.00 -17.95
C LYS A 59 11.93 -9.79 -18.49
N TRP A 60 11.01 -10.13 -17.60
CA TRP A 60 9.74 -10.72 -18.00
C TRP A 60 8.58 -10.18 -17.17
N TYR A 61 7.39 -10.13 -17.78
CA TYR A 61 6.18 -9.65 -17.15
C TYR A 61 4.97 -10.49 -17.55
N TRP A 62 4.14 -10.86 -16.59
CA TRP A 62 2.93 -11.62 -16.78
C TRP A 62 1.71 -10.72 -16.75
N TRP A 63 1.26 -10.28 -17.93
CA TRP A 63 0.26 -9.23 -18.08
C TRP A 63 -1.11 -9.59 -17.51
N SER A 64 -1.54 -10.85 -17.64
CA SER A 64 -2.82 -11.31 -17.08
C SER A 64 -2.82 -11.44 -15.56
N ARG A 65 -1.64 -11.54 -14.92
CA ARG A 65 -1.48 -11.70 -13.46
C ARG A 65 -0.92 -10.46 -12.76
N GLY A 66 -0.39 -9.49 -13.50
CA GLY A 66 0.02 -8.19 -12.97
C GLY A 66 1.33 -8.20 -12.17
N PHE A 67 2.26 -9.11 -12.45
CA PHE A 67 3.58 -9.14 -11.83
C PHE A 67 4.68 -9.52 -12.83
N GLY A 68 5.94 -9.29 -12.46
CA GLY A 68 7.09 -9.63 -13.28
C GLY A 68 8.36 -9.93 -12.49
N GLY A 69 9.44 -10.17 -13.21
CA GLY A 69 10.75 -10.54 -12.66
C GLY A 69 11.90 -10.19 -13.58
N TYR A 70 13.11 -10.32 -13.03
CA TYR A 70 14.37 -9.97 -13.69
C TYR A 70 15.25 -11.19 -13.97
N SER A 71 14.96 -12.34 -13.33
CA SER A 71 15.78 -13.55 -13.45
C SER A 71 14.95 -14.80 -13.70
N ALA A 72 15.62 -15.88 -14.06
CA ALA A 72 15.06 -17.24 -14.09
C ALA A 72 14.63 -17.70 -12.68
N LEU A 73 15.37 -17.29 -11.65
CA LEU A 73 15.02 -17.56 -10.25
C LEU A 73 13.65 -16.95 -9.88
N ASP A 74 13.41 -15.69 -10.27
CA ASP A 74 12.12 -15.05 -10.07
C ASP A 74 10.99 -15.84 -10.76
N TYR A 75 11.25 -16.40 -11.94
CA TYR A 75 10.28 -17.15 -12.72
C TYR A 75 9.93 -18.48 -12.06
N LEU A 76 10.94 -19.25 -11.66
CA LEU A 76 10.73 -20.54 -10.98
C LEU A 76 9.91 -20.37 -9.69
N ILE A 77 10.18 -19.32 -8.92
CA ILE A 77 9.45 -19.05 -7.67
C ILE A 77 8.04 -18.51 -7.94
N LYS A 78 7.89 -17.50 -8.81
CA LYS A 78 6.63 -16.76 -8.95
C LYS A 78 5.66 -17.37 -9.97
N VAL A 79 6.18 -18.12 -10.95
CA VAL A 79 5.39 -18.69 -12.05
C VAL A 79 5.24 -20.19 -11.89
N LYS A 80 6.32 -20.91 -11.60
CA LYS A 80 6.28 -22.37 -11.39
C LYS A 80 6.01 -22.76 -9.92
N GLU A 81 5.93 -21.77 -9.02
CA GLU A 81 5.62 -21.94 -7.60
C GLU A 81 6.60 -22.86 -6.84
N TYR A 82 7.84 -23.00 -7.32
CA TYR A 82 8.89 -23.71 -6.61
C TYR A 82 9.31 -22.94 -5.35
N ASP A 83 9.73 -23.68 -4.33
CA ASP A 83 10.41 -23.04 -3.21
C ASP A 83 11.79 -22.50 -3.63
N PHE A 84 12.36 -21.63 -2.80
CA PHE A 84 13.63 -20.98 -3.12
C PHE A 84 14.79 -21.98 -3.28
N VAL A 85 14.81 -23.07 -2.50
CA VAL A 85 15.85 -24.09 -2.58
C VAL A 85 15.69 -24.84 -3.87
N GLU A 86 14.51 -25.38 -4.13
CA GLU A 86 14.19 -26.10 -5.36
C GLU A 86 14.57 -25.27 -6.59
N ALA A 87 14.24 -23.98 -6.60
CA ALA A 87 14.59 -23.08 -7.69
C ALA A 87 16.12 -22.88 -7.83
N VAL A 88 16.86 -22.80 -6.73
CA VAL A 88 18.34 -22.72 -6.75
C VAL A 88 18.96 -24.06 -7.18
N GLU A 89 18.44 -25.19 -6.72
CA GLU A 89 18.89 -26.53 -7.11
C GLU A 89 18.69 -26.75 -8.62
N ILE A 90 17.53 -26.36 -9.16
CA ILE A 90 17.24 -26.41 -10.61
C ILE A 90 18.25 -25.56 -11.39
N LEU A 91 18.58 -24.36 -10.91
CA LEU A 91 19.48 -23.43 -11.61
C LEU A 91 20.96 -23.76 -11.44
N THR A 92 21.34 -24.52 -10.42
CA THR A 92 22.74 -24.87 -10.12
C THR A 92 23.08 -26.32 -10.43
N GLY A 93 22.08 -27.19 -10.57
CA GLY A 93 22.26 -28.64 -10.70
C GLY A 93 22.78 -29.32 -9.43
N GLN A 94 22.80 -28.62 -8.29
CA GLN A 94 23.32 -29.12 -7.01
C GLN A 94 22.16 -29.44 -6.05
N THR A 95 22.15 -30.64 -5.48
CA THR A 95 21.17 -31.02 -4.43
C THR A 95 21.58 -30.41 -3.09
N MET A 96 20.70 -29.64 -2.48
CA MET A 96 20.83 -28.89 -1.23
C MET A 96 19.94 -29.51 -0.13
N ALA A 97 20.15 -30.81 0.14
CA ALA A 97 19.29 -31.66 0.98
C ALA A 97 19.12 -31.25 2.47
N ASP A 98 19.81 -30.21 2.95
CA ASP A 98 19.78 -29.78 4.35
C ASP A 98 19.64 -28.25 4.54
N TRP A 99 19.25 -27.51 3.49
CA TRP A 99 19.05 -26.07 3.62
C TRP A 99 17.80 -25.75 4.46
N LYS A 100 18.00 -24.99 5.54
CA LYS A 100 16.93 -24.25 6.19
C LYS A 100 17.16 -22.78 5.92
N PRO A 101 16.12 -22.01 5.53
CA PRO A 101 16.28 -20.58 5.37
C PRO A 101 16.86 -20.00 6.67
N PRO A 102 17.86 -19.10 6.60
CA PRO A 102 18.14 -18.26 7.75
C PRO A 102 16.81 -17.67 8.20
N PRO A 103 16.47 -17.68 9.50
CA PRO A 103 15.32 -16.92 9.96
C PRO A 103 15.48 -15.53 9.36
N ALA A 104 14.49 -15.10 8.56
CA ALA A 104 14.56 -13.81 7.88
C ALA A 104 15.03 -12.79 8.91
N PRO A 105 16.12 -12.03 8.66
CA PRO A 105 16.62 -11.10 9.65
C PRO A 105 15.42 -10.27 10.06
N LYS A 106 14.99 -10.43 11.32
CA LYS A 106 13.92 -9.61 11.83
C LYS A 106 14.46 -8.19 11.68
N LYS A 107 13.87 -7.42 10.77
CA LYS A 107 14.11 -5.98 10.69
C LYS A 107 13.41 -5.39 11.92
N ASP A 108 13.95 -5.69 13.09
CA ASP A 108 13.42 -5.28 14.40
C ASP A 108 14.04 -3.96 14.85
N GLU A 109 14.96 -3.36 14.08
CA GLU A 109 15.33 -1.98 14.31
C GLU A 109 14.33 -1.06 13.62
N PRO A 110 13.59 -0.23 14.38
CA PRO A 110 12.73 0.80 13.81
C PRO A 110 13.61 1.72 12.96
N LYS A 111 13.41 1.69 11.64
CA LYS A 111 14.05 2.66 10.76
C LYS A 111 13.62 4.06 11.20
N ALA A 112 14.58 4.94 11.45
CA ALA A 112 14.28 6.33 11.75
C ALA A 112 13.45 6.94 10.61
N LEU A 113 12.37 7.65 10.98
CA LEU A 113 11.50 8.32 10.03
C LEU A 113 12.28 9.46 9.36
N LEU A 114 12.41 9.39 8.04
CA LEU A 114 13.04 10.43 7.22
C LEU A 114 11.96 11.33 6.62
N LEU A 115 11.72 12.47 7.28
CA LEU A 115 10.77 13.47 6.80
C LEU A 115 11.38 14.29 5.66
N PRO A 116 10.62 14.54 4.57
CA PRO A 116 11.01 15.54 3.57
C PRO A 116 11.25 16.92 4.22
N PRO A 117 12.20 17.71 3.69
CA PRO A 117 12.37 19.10 4.12
C PRO A 117 11.06 19.87 3.95
N LYS A 118 10.71 20.71 4.94
CA LYS A 118 9.53 21.57 4.85
C LYS A 118 9.79 22.73 3.89
N ASN A 119 8.80 23.04 3.05
CA ASN A 119 8.78 24.28 2.30
C ASN A 119 8.59 25.48 3.26
N LYS A 120 8.90 26.68 2.78
CA LYS A 120 8.77 27.93 3.54
C LYS A 120 7.32 28.26 3.93
N ASP A 121 6.38 27.85 3.08
CA ASP A 121 4.94 28.00 3.29
C ASP A 121 4.20 26.75 2.79
N CYS A 122 2.89 26.68 3.06
CA CYS A 122 2.03 25.58 2.63
C CYS A 122 1.00 26.02 1.57
N ASN A 123 1.26 27.11 0.84
CA ASN A 123 0.26 27.73 -0.03
C ASN A 123 -0.26 26.78 -1.10
N ARG A 124 0.60 25.94 -1.69
CA ARG A 124 0.20 25.00 -2.74
C ARG A 124 -0.59 23.84 -2.17
N VAL A 125 -0.19 23.32 -1.01
CA VAL A 125 -0.95 22.28 -0.30
C VAL A 125 -2.32 22.79 0.10
N ILE A 126 -2.41 24.03 0.61
CA ILE A 126 -3.68 24.68 0.94
C ILE A 126 -4.58 24.78 -0.28
N GLN A 127 -4.07 25.35 -1.39
CA GLN A 127 -4.82 25.47 -2.64
C GLN A 127 -5.27 24.10 -3.17
N TYR A 128 -4.40 23.11 -3.12
CA TYR A 128 -4.69 21.74 -3.55
C TYR A 128 -5.83 21.11 -2.74
N LEU A 129 -5.72 21.11 -1.41
CA LEU A 129 -6.73 20.48 -0.55
C LEU A 129 -8.05 21.25 -0.56
N PHE A 130 -8.00 22.58 -0.59
CA PHE A 130 -9.19 23.42 -0.75
C PHE A 130 -9.89 23.17 -2.08
N GLY A 131 -9.12 23.01 -3.17
CA GLY A 131 -9.65 22.60 -4.48
C GLY A 131 -10.26 21.19 -4.48
N ARG A 132 -9.91 20.35 -3.49
CA ARG A 132 -10.56 19.06 -3.22
C ARG A 132 -11.79 19.18 -2.30
N GLY A 133 -12.26 20.39 -2.05
CA GLY A 133 -13.43 20.68 -1.22
C GLY A 133 -13.19 20.62 0.29
N ILE A 134 -11.95 20.38 0.74
CA ILE A 134 -11.63 20.28 2.17
C ILE A 134 -11.71 21.67 2.81
N ASP A 135 -12.36 21.74 3.97
CA ASP A 135 -12.57 22.98 4.71
C ASP A 135 -11.24 23.69 5.04
N TYR A 136 -11.19 25.00 4.75
CA TYR A 136 -9.99 25.81 4.92
C TYR A 136 -9.49 25.84 6.37
N GLN A 137 -10.42 25.97 7.34
CA GLN A 137 -10.04 26.00 8.76
C GLN A 137 -9.47 24.65 9.20
N LEU A 138 -10.05 23.54 8.75
CA LEU A 138 -9.51 22.21 9.02
C LEU A 138 -8.08 22.04 8.46
N ILE A 139 -7.81 22.53 7.24
CA ILE A 139 -6.45 22.52 6.65
C ILE A 139 -5.48 23.33 7.52
N GLN A 140 -5.86 24.54 7.92
CA GLN A 140 -5.03 25.42 8.75
C GLN A 140 -4.73 24.79 10.11
N GLU A 141 -5.72 24.15 10.73
CA GLU A 141 -5.53 23.45 12.00
C GLU A 141 -4.54 22.28 11.86
N CYS A 142 -4.64 21.46 10.80
CA CYS A 142 -3.65 20.40 10.56
C CYS A 142 -2.23 20.95 10.35
N ILE A 143 -2.09 22.11 9.69
CA ILE A 143 -0.79 22.78 9.51
C ILE A 143 -0.25 23.27 10.86
N ALA A 144 -1.08 23.95 11.64
CA ALA A 144 -0.73 24.47 12.96
C ALA A 144 -0.33 23.34 13.93
N ASP A 145 -1.06 22.22 13.90
CA ASP A 145 -0.76 21.04 14.70
C ASP A 145 0.45 20.26 14.16
N GLY A 146 1.03 20.66 13.03
CA GLY A 146 2.15 19.98 12.38
C GLY A 146 1.82 18.56 11.91
N THR A 147 0.53 18.27 11.68
CA THR A 147 0.03 17.03 11.09
C THR A 147 -0.10 17.11 9.57
N LEU A 148 0.08 18.31 8.99
CA LEU A 148 0.13 18.56 7.56
C LEU A 148 1.22 19.60 7.26
N TYR A 149 2.01 19.38 6.21
CA TYR A 149 2.87 20.43 5.64
C TYR A 149 3.18 20.20 4.17
N GLU A 150 3.80 21.18 3.53
CA GLU A 150 4.28 21.12 2.14
C GLU A 150 5.76 20.76 2.07
N SER A 151 6.13 19.73 1.32
CA SER A 151 7.55 19.38 1.12
C SER A 151 8.25 20.39 0.20
N ALA A 152 9.51 20.76 0.49
CA ALA A 152 10.26 21.75 -0.29
C ALA A 152 10.51 21.33 -1.75
N ASP A 153 10.97 20.11 -1.99
CA ASP A 153 11.49 19.73 -3.30
C ASP A 153 10.40 19.52 -4.36
N TYR A 154 9.27 18.95 -3.93
CA TYR A 154 8.20 18.50 -4.84
C TYR A 154 6.82 19.07 -4.51
N HIS A 155 6.73 19.93 -3.49
CA HIS A 155 5.48 20.55 -3.03
C HIS A 155 4.35 19.53 -2.73
N ASN A 156 4.72 18.31 -2.33
CA ASN A 156 3.78 17.29 -1.88
C ASN A 156 3.08 17.74 -0.59
N ALA A 157 1.81 17.37 -0.46
CA ALA A 157 1.13 17.37 0.83
C ALA A 157 1.66 16.20 1.66
N VAL A 158 2.29 16.51 2.79
CA VAL A 158 2.84 15.52 3.72
C VAL A 158 1.94 15.42 4.94
N PHE A 159 1.20 14.31 5.04
CA PHE A 159 0.32 13.99 6.15
C PHE A 159 1.10 13.24 7.22
N ILE A 160 1.19 13.80 8.42
CA ILE A 160 1.99 13.29 9.52
C ILE A 160 1.11 12.60 10.55
N GLY A 161 1.51 11.39 10.89
CA GLY A 161 0.96 10.66 12.00
C GLY A 161 1.93 10.64 13.18
N LYS A 162 1.40 10.87 14.38
CA LYS A 162 2.16 11.10 15.61
C LYS A 162 1.83 10.06 16.66
N ASP A 163 2.82 9.70 17.47
CA ASP A 163 2.58 8.94 18.70
C ASP A 163 1.92 9.81 19.79
N GLU A 164 1.70 9.20 20.94
CA GLU A 164 1.04 9.80 22.11
C GLU A 164 1.86 10.95 22.73
N SER A 165 3.18 10.99 22.47
CA SER A 165 4.06 12.11 22.87
C SER A 165 4.00 13.30 21.91
N GLY A 166 3.29 13.17 20.78
CA GLY A 166 3.27 14.16 19.71
C GLY A 166 4.44 14.05 18.73
N THR A 167 5.26 13.00 18.85
CA THR A 167 6.42 12.78 17.99
C THR A 167 5.99 12.18 16.64
N PRO A 168 6.42 12.74 15.49
CA PRO A 168 6.17 12.15 14.19
C PRO A 168 6.73 10.72 14.08
N LYS A 169 5.86 9.77 13.71
CA LYS A 169 6.24 8.36 13.47
C LYS A 169 5.84 7.87 12.07
N TYR A 170 4.95 8.60 11.40
CA TYR A 170 4.45 8.26 10.08
C TYR A 170 4.37 9.51 9.19
N ALA A 171 4.62 9.35 7.90
CA ALA A 171 4.39 10.39 6.90
C ALA A 171 3.89 9.80 5.57
N ALA A 172 2.73 10.29 5.09
CA ALA A 172 2.19 10.01 3.77
C ALA A 172 2.36 11.22 2.85
N LEU A 173 2.99 11.04 1.70
CA LEU A 173 3.19 12.06 0.69
C LEU A 173 2.11 11.93 -0.39
N ARG A 174 1.54 13.07 -0.80
CA ARG A 174 0.60 13.18 -1.93
C ARG A 174 1.03 14.30 -2.86
N GLY A 175 1.10 14.00 -4.15
CA GLY A 175 1.37 14.99 -5.19
C GLY A 175 0.26 16.04 -5.29
N THR A 176 0.64 17.31 -5.45
CA THR A 176 -0.29 18.45 -5.54
C THR A 176 -0.39 19.03 -6.96
N LEU A 177 0.62 18.82 -7.80
CA LEU A 177 0.75 19.41 -9.14
C LEU A 177 0.07 18.56 -10.23
N GLY A 178 -1.16 18.12 -10.00
CA GLY A 178 -1.89 17.24 -10.94
C GLY A 178 -1.30 15.82 -11.06
N SER A 179 -0.36 15.47 -10.18
CA SER A 179 0.28 14.16 -10.13
C SER A 179 -0.56 13.16 -9.32
N THR A 180 -0.57 11.90 -9.75
CA THR A 180 -1.15 10.78 -9.00
C THR A 180 -0.18 10.20 -7.94
N PHE A 181 0.97 10.86 -7.74
CA PHE A 181 2.00 10.43 -6.82
C PHE A 181 1.46 10.27 -5.39
N LYS A 182 1.72 9.08 -4.83
CA LYS A 182 1.41 8.72 -3.45
C LYS A 182 2.49 7.79 -2.91
N GLN A 183 3.03 8.09 -1.74
CA GLN A 183 4.08 7.28 -1.13
C GLN A 183 4.15 7.50 0.38
N ASP A 184 4.51 6.48 1.15
CA ASP A 184 4.92 6.66 2.54
C ASP A 184 6.41 7.05 2.61
N ALA A 185 6.78 7.96 3.49
CA ALA A 185 8.18 8.30 3.73
C ALA A 185 8.98 7.09 4.25
N SER A 186 10.30 7.11 4.05
CA SER A 186 11.18 6.07 4.58
C SER A 186 11.15 6.08 6.11
N GLY A 187 11.01 4.91 6.73
CA GLY A 187 10.87 4.79 8.19
C GLY A 187 9.47 5.09 8.73
N SER A 188 8.48 5.29 7.85
CA SER A 188 7.08 5.41 8.26
C SER A 188 6.56 4.19 9.01
N ASP A 189 6.03 4.43 10.20
CA ASP A 189 5.40 3.44 11.05
C ASP A 189 3.88 3.55 11.00
N LYS A 190 3.24 2.64 10.26
CA LYS A 190 1.80 2.64 10.04
C LYS A 190 0.96 2.45 11.31
N ARG A 191 1.56 2.07 12.44
CA ARG A 191 0.88 2.05 13.76
C ARG A 191 0.33 3.42 14.14
N TYR A 192 1.04 4.46 13.71
CA TYR A 192 0.76 5.85 14.02
C TYR A 192 0.28 6.59 12.78
N SER A 193 -0.51 5.96 11.92
CA SER A 193 -1.03 6.59 10.70
C SER A 193 -1.77 7.91 10.99
N PHE A 194 -1.97 8.71 9.93
CA PHE A 194 -2.67 9.99 10.04
C PHE A 194 -4.05 9.82 10.67
N ARG A 195 -4.35 10.64 11.68
CA ARG A 195 -5.55 10.54 12.51
C ARG A 195 -5.96 11.90 13.08
N LEU A 196 -7.26 12.09 13.24
CA LEU A 196 -7.83 13.17 14.04
C LEU A 196 -8.52 12.54 15.24
N LEU A 197 -8.06 12.88 16.45
CA LEU A 197 -8.58 12.31 17.68
C LEU A 197 -9.73 13.16 18.22
N ALA A 198 -10.71 12.50 18.83
CA ALA A 198 -11.77 13.19 19.54
C ALA A 198 -11.20 13.99 20.72
N LYS A 199 -11.71 15.20 20.96
CA LYS A 199 -11.31 16.05 22.10
C LYS A 199 -11.75 15.49 23.46
N LYS A 200 -12.77 14.63 23.46
CA LYS A 200 -13.29 13.93 24.63
C LYS A 200 -13.35 12.43 24.30
N PRO A 201 -13.31 11.54 25.30
CA PRO A 201 -13.49 10.12 25.05
C PRO A 201 -14.76 9.84 24.25
N ALA A 202 -14.59 9.23 23.08
CA ALA A 202 -15.66 8.74 22.22
C ALA A 202 -15.58 7.22 22.15
N ASP A 203 -16.73 6.55 22.02
CA ASP A 203 -16.84 5.10 21.91
C ASP A 203 -16.81 4.60 20.45
N THR A 204 -16.62 5.52 19.51
CA THR A 204 -16.69 5.27 18.08
C THR A 204 -15.38 5.69 17.38
N VAL A 205 -14.97 4.89 16.40
CA VAL A 205 -13.88 5.21 15.47
C VAL A 205 -14.32 5.03 14.01
N HIS A 206 -13.98 5.99 13.18
CA HIS A 206 -14.27 6.03 11.75
C HIS A 206 -12.99 5.72 10.96
N LEU A 207 -13.04 4.75 10.06
CA LEU A 207 -11.89 4.25 9.31
C LEU A 207 -11.94 4.62 7.84
N PHE A 208 -10.83 5.16 7.33
CA PHE A 208 -10.68 5.61 5.95
C PHE A 208 -9.45 5.00 5.29
N GLU A 209 -9.45 4.83 3.96
CA GLU A 209 -8.26 4.34 3.26
C GLU A 209 -7.12 5.35 3.31
N ALA A 210 -7.40 6.63 3.09
CA ALA A 210 -6.38 7.68 3.04
C ALA A 210 -6.74 8.92 3.88
N ALA A 211 -5.73 9.75 4.13
CA ALA A 211 -5.87 11.00 4.89
C ALA A 211 -6.81 12.01 4.21
N ILE A 212 -6.83 12.07 2.87
CA ILE A 212 -7.72 12.97 2.13
C ILE A 212 -9.19 12.57 2.32
N ASP A 213 -9.50 11.27 2.33
CA ASP A 213 -10.86 10.77 2.56
C ASP A 213 -11.34 11.10 3.98
N LEU A 214 -10.44 10.92 4.96
CA LEU A 214 -10.65 11.31 6.34
C LEU A 214 -10.99 12.81 6.47
N LEU A 215 -10.17 13.68 5.88
CA LEU A 215 -10.41 15.13 5.90
C LEU A 215 -11.68 15.52 5.13
N SER A 216 -12.02 14.74 4.10
CA SER A 216 -13.25 14.96 3.33
C SER A 216 -14.48 14.65 4.17
N TYR A 217 -14.46 13.56 4.93
CA TYR A 217 -15.52 13.24 5.88
C TYR A 217 -15.62 14.25 7.02
N ALA A 218 -14.50 14.69 7.59
CA ALA A 218 -14.48 15.74 8.61
C ALA A 218 -15.11 17.05 8.11
N THR A 219 -14.83 17.40 6.84
CA THR A 219 -15.46 18.55 6.17
C THR A 219 -16.96 18.33 6.00
N TYR A 220 -17.37 17.17 5.52
CA TYR A 220 -18.79 16.81 5.39
C TYR A 220 -19.54 16.89 6.73
N LEU A 221 -18.97 16.34 7.82
CA LEU A 221 -19.54 16.47 9.16
C LEU A 221 -19.76 17.94 9.55
N LYS A 222 -18.77 18.80 9.28
CA LYS A 222 -18.87 20.23 9.54
C LYS A 222 -20.00 20.87 8.73
N CYS A 223 -20.15 20.51 7.45
CA CYS A 223 -21.26 20.99 6.60
C CYS A 223 -22.63 20.57 7.14
N GLU A 224 -22.74 19.36 7.70
CA GLU A 224 -23.96 18.84 8.34
C GLU A 224 -24.20 19.42 9.75
N GLY A 225 -23.45 20.44 10.15
CA GLY A 225 -23.56 21.05 11.49
C GLY A 225 -23.05 20.18 12.63
N LYS A 226 -22.35 19.08 12.33
CA LYS A 226 -21.76 18.17 13.31
C LYS A 226 -20.32 18.59 13.66
N HIS A 227 -19.89 18.23 14.86
CA HIS A 227 -18.53 18.52 15.32
C HIS A 227 -17.61 17.32 15.05
N TYR A 228 -16.83 17.37 13.98
CA TYR A 228 -15.85 16.30 13.66
C TYR A 228 -14.83 16.04 14.78
N LYS A 229 -14.56 17.03 15.65
CA LYS A 229 -13.70 16.90 16.84
C LYS A 229 -14.33 16.10 17.98
N ALA A 230 -15.58 15.67 17.84
CA ALA A 230 -16.23 14.73 18.76
C ALA A 230 -15.98 13.28 18.34
N GLU A 231 -15.46 13.04 17.12
CA GLU A 231 -15.26 11.71 16.55
C GLU A 231 -13.77 11.35 16.48
N ASN A 232 -13.47 10.06 16.57
CA ASN A 232 -12.14 9.56 16.23
C ASN A 232 -12.12 9.19 14.76
N LEU A 233 -11.25 9.84 13.98
CA LEU A 233 -11.08 9.58 12.56
C LEU A 233 -9.68 9.02 12.33
N LEU A 234 -9.57 7.86 11.68
CA LEU A 234 -8.32 7.14 11.49
C LEU A 234 -8.13 6.72 10.04
N SER A 235 -6.99 7.09 9.44
CA SER A 235 -6.60 6.58 8.14
C SER A 235 -5.84 5.26 8.28
N LEU A 236 -6.13 4.28 7.44
CA LEU A 236 -5.43 2.99 7.40
C LEU A 236 -4.11 3.04 6.61
N SER A 237 -3.79 4.18 5.97
CA SER A 237 -2.59 4.36 5.14
C SER A 237 -2.55 3.40 3.95
N GLY A 238 -3.69 3.32 3.27
CA GLY A 238 -4.00 2.34 2.23
C GLY A 238 -4.49 1.01 2.81
N VAL A 239 -5.25 0.29 2.01
CA VAL A 239 -5.68 -1.08 2.30
C VAL A 239 -4.98 -2.06 1.37
N TYR A 240 -4.69 -3.26 1.87
CA TYR A 240 -4.13 -4.34 1.07
C TYR A 240 -5.24 -5.29 0.66
N GLN A 241 -5.08 -5.98 -0.48
CA GLN A 241 -5.98 -7.05 -0.86
C GLN A 241 -5.90 -8.16 0.21
N PRO A 242 -7.03 -8.51 0.85
CA PRO A 242 -7.09 -9.65 1.78
C PRO A 242 -6.61 -10.94 1.11
N LYS A 243 -6.07 -11.86 1.92
CA LYS A 243 -5.62 -13.17 1.42
C LYS A 243 -6.81 -13.99 0.91
N LYS A 244 -6.54 -15.04 0.13
CA LYS A 244 -7.58 -15.95 -0.41
C LYS A 244 -8.49 -16.51 0.70
N GLU A 245 -7.95 -16.72 1.89
CA GLU A 245 -8.72 -17.08 3.08
C GLU A 245 -8.84 -15.87 4.03
N VAL A 246 -10.08 -15.57 4.46
CA VAL A 246 -10.36 -14.42 5.33
C VAL A 246 -9.73 -14.59 6.71
N LYS A 247 -9.66 -15.82 7.23
CA LYS A 247 -9.05 -16.15 8.54
C LYS A 247 -7.56 -15.85 8.62
N ASP A 248 -6.87 -15.85 7.49
CA ASP A 248 -5.44 -15.53 7.40
C ASP A 248 -5.17 -14.04 7.18
N SER A 249 -6.23 -13.26 6.98
CA SER A 249 -6.15 -11.82 6.79
C SER A 249 -5.93 -11.13 8.13
N LYS A 250 -5.05 -10.13 8.13
CA LYS A 250 -4.67 -9.41 9.35
C LYS A 250 -5.44 -8.11 9.46
N ILE A 251 -5.84 -7.78 10.67
CA ILE A 251 -6.33 -6.44 11.01
C ILE A 251 -5.20 -5.43 10.72
N PRO A 252 -5.48 -4.30 10.03
CA PRO A 252 -4.50 -3.26 9.79
C PRO A 252 -3.85 -2.80 11.10
N VAL A 253 -2.52 -2.70 11.12
CA VAL A 253 -1.76 -2.43 12.35
C VAL A 253 -2.14 -1.10 13.01
N ALA A 254 -2.53 -0.10 12.20
CA ALA A 254 -3.07 1.18 12.68
C ALA A 254 -4.30 0.98 13.57
N LEU A 255 -5.25 0.14 13.12
CA LEU A 255 -6.47 -0.15 13.86
C LEU A 255 -6.18 -0.98 15.11
N THR A 256 -5.31 -1.98 15.01
CA THR A 256 -4.92 -2.81 16.16
C THR A 256 -4.36 -1.97 17.30
N ILE A 257 -3.41 -1.09 17.00
CA ILE A 257 -2.81 -0.21 18.01
C ILE A 257 -3.83 0.79 18.53
N PHE A 258 -4.63 1.40 17.63
CA PHE A 258 -5.67 2.35 18.02
C PHE A 258 -6.64 1.74 19.04
N LEU A 259 -7.16 0.54 18.77
CA LEU A 259 -8.09 -0.14 19.68
C LEU A 259 -7.43 -0.54 21.00
N SER A 260 -6.16 -0.97 20.99
CA SER A 260 -5.44 -1.31 22.23
C SER A 260 -5.23 -0.10 23.15
N VAL A 261 -5.03 1.09 22.58
CA VAL A 261 -4.84 2.34 23.34
C VAL A 261 -6.19 2.95 23.74
N ASN A 262 -7.28 2.57 23.04
CA ASN A 262 -8.62 3.10 23.26
C ASN A 262 -9.64 1.98 23.58
N PRO A 263 -9.53 1.33 24.75
CA PRO A 263 -10.42 0.21 25.13
C PRO A 263 -11.88 0.61 25.30
N GLN A 264 -12.19 1.91 25.35
CA GLN A 264 -13.56 2.44 25.39
C GLN A 264 -14.32 2.31 24.05
N ILE A 265 -13.60 2.04 22.94
CA ILE A 265 -14.22 1.92 21.62
C ILE A 265 -15.12 0.68 21.56
N LYS A 266 -16.37 0.89 21.13
CA LYS A 266 -17.40 -0.14 20.96
C LYS A 266 -17.90 -0.23 19.52
N THR A 267 -17.82 0.88 18.78
CA THR A 267 -18.30 0.96 17.40
C THR A 267 -17.17 1.30 16.44
N ILE A 268 -17.10 0.58 15.33
CA ILE A 268 -16.17 0.83 14.23
C ILE A 268 -17.00 1.11 12.98
N VAL A 269 -16.84 2.30 12.42
CA VAL A 269 -17.51 2.73 11.18
C VAL A 269 -16.51 2.65 10.03
N LEU A 270 -16.87 1.93 8.97
CA LEU A 270 -16.02 1.63 7.82
C LEU A 270 -16.41 2.50 6.63
N HIS A 271 -15.56 3.47 6.29
CA HIS A 271 -15.73 4.41 5.19
C HIS A 271 -14.74 4.13 4.04
N LEU A 272 -14.48 2.84 3.77
CA LEU A 272 -13.50 2.42 2.76
C LEU A 272 -14.04 2.60 1.33
N ASP A 273 -13.13 2.60 0.36
CA ASP A 273 -13.44 2.92 -1.03
C ASP A 273 -14.48 1.96 -1.63
N ASN A 274 -15.34 2.49 -2.49
CA ASN A 274 -16.25 1.74 -3.36
C ASN A 274 -15.51 1.11 -4.56
N ASP A 275 -14.35 0.53 -4.32
CA ASP A 275 -13.66 -0.32 -5.29
C ASP A 275 -13.49 -1.74 -4.78
N LYS A 276 -13.01 -2.64 -5.65
CA LYS A 276 -12.88 -4.06 -5.31
C LYS A 276 -12.04 -4.28 -4.04
N VAL A 277 -10.98 -3.48 -3.85
CA VAL A 277 -10.06 -3.66 -2.72
C VAL A 277 -10.69 -3.14 -1.43
N GLY A 278 -11.25 -1.93 -1.47
CA GLY A 278 -11.93 -1.33 -0.31
C GLY A 278 -13.09 -2.18 0.18
N ARG A 279 -13.96 -2.63 -0.73
CA ARG A 279 -15.11 -3.48 -0.40
C ARG A 279 -14.71 -4.85 0.17
N LEU A 280 -13.65 -5.46 -0.37
CA LEU A 280 -13.13 -6.73 0.16
C LEU A 280 -12.49 -6.53 1.55
N CYS A 281 -11.82 -5.39 1.78
CA CYS A 281 -11.29 -5.03 3.09
C CYS A 281 -12.40 -4.83 4.11
N THR A 282 -13.49 -4.14 3.74
CA THR A 282 -14.68 -3.96 4.59
C THR A 282 -15.28 -5.30 5.01
N ALA A 283 -15.50 -6.22 4.06
CA ALA A 283 -16.03 -7.55 4.35
C ALA A 283 -15.11 -8.33 5.32
N THR A 284 -13.80 -8.26 5.09
CA THR A 284 -12.79 -8.91 5.93
C THR A 284 -12.79 -8.35 7.36
N LEU A 285 -12.76 -7.03 7.52
CA LEU A 285 -12.79 -6.39 8.84
C LEU A 285 -14.08 -6.71 9.59
N LYS A 286 -15.21 -6.73 8.89
CA LYS A 286 -16.49 -7.12 9.47
C LYS A 286 -16.43 -8.55 10.00
N GLU A 287 -15.94 -9.52 9.23
CA GLU A 287 -15.84 -10.91 9.69
C GLU A 287 -14.92 -11.06 10.90
N LEU A 288 -13.77 -10.37 10.90
CA LEU A 288 -12.77 -10.47 11.96
C LEU A 288 -13.18 -9.80 13.28
N LEU A 289 -13.94 -8.69 13.21
CA LEU A 289 -14.18 -7.82 14.38
C LEU A 289 -15.63 -7.81 14.89
N GLN A 290 -16.60 -8.32 14.11
CA GLN A 290 -18.02 -8.28 14.49
C GLN A 290 -18.39 -9.03 15.78
N LYS A 291 -17.51 -9.89 16.29
CA LYS A 291 -17.71 -10.58 17.57
C LYS A 291 -17.47 -9.67 18.77
N ASP A 292 -16.52 -8.75 18.63
CA ASP A 292 -16.02 -7.91 19.73
C ASP A 292 -16.53 -6.46 19.62
N TYR A 293 -16.87 -6.00 18.42
CA TYR A 293 -17.27 -4.63 18.14
C TYR A 293 -18.54 -4.56 17.29
N LYS A 294 -19.31 -3.49 17.46
CA LYS A 294 -20.35 -3.11 16.51
C LYS A 294 -19.70 -2.55 15.24
N ILE A 295 -19.86 -3.26 14.13
CA ILE A 295 -19.33 -2.82 12.83
C ILE A 295 -20.44 -2.16 12.00
N VAL A 296 -20.20 -0.94 11.56
CA VAL A 296 -21.07 -0.20 10.63
C VAL A 296 -20.35 -0.06 9.30
N ASP A 297 -20.93 -0.57 8.22
CA ASP A 297 -20.44 -0.41 6.85
C ASP A 297 -21.14 0.81 6.25
N ASP A 298 -20.39 1.91 6.09
CA ASP A 298 -20.90 3.21 5.65
C ASP A 298 -19.99 3.81 4.56
N PRO A 299 -19.94 3.19 3.36
CA PRO A 299 -19.10 3.68 2.27
C PRO A 299 -19.56 5.06 1.77
N PRO A 300 -18.75 5.75 0.95
CA PRO A 300 -19.20 6.98 0.32
C PRO A 300 -20.51 6.75 -0.45
N PRO A 301 -21.57 7.57 -0.22
CA PRO A 301 -22.87 7.36 -0.88
C PRO A 301 -22.83 7.42 -2.40
N VAL A 302 -21.93 8.24 -2.95
CA VAL A 302 -21.65 8.35 -4.38
C VAL A 302 -20.16 8.54 -4.62
N GLY A 303 -19.68 8.12 -5.79
CA GLY A 303 -18.27 8.20 -6.13
C GLY A 303 -17.44 7.03 -5.60
N LYS A 304 -16.14 7.08 -5.90
CA LYS A 304 -15.22 6.01 -5.50
C LYS A 304 -14.85 6.10 -4.03
N ASP A 305 -14.46 7.28 -3.57
CA ASP A 305 -13.93 7.54 -2.24
C ASP A 305 -14.70 8.70 -1.56
N PHE A 306 -14.38 9.01 -0.29
CA PHE A 306 -15.10 10.07 0.42
C PHE A 306 -14.77 11.48 -0.11
N ASN A 307 -13.66 11.66 -0.81
CA ASN A 307 -13.41 12.91 -1.48
C ASN A 307 -14.31 13.11 -2.70
N ASP A 308 -14.57 12.04 -3.46
CA ASP A 308 -15.52 12.06 -4.57
C ASP A 308 -16.93 12.38 -4.10
N PHE A 309 -17.32 11.76 -2.99
CA PHE A 309 -18.57 12.09 -2.33
C PHE A 309 -18.64 13.56 -1.94
N LEU A 310 -17.61 14.10 -1.29
CA LEU A 310 -17.58 15.50 -0.86
C LEU A 310 -17.68 16.46 -2.04
N LEU A 311 -16.93 16.22 -3.12
CA LEU A 311 -16.99 17.06 -4.32
C LEU A 311 -18.39 17.05 -4.95
N SER A 312 -19.04 15.87 -4.99
CA SER A 312 -20.42 15.73 -5.45
C SER A 312 -21.39 16.49 -4.55
N TYR A 313 -21.27 16.33 -3.23
CA TYR A 313 -22.09 17.00 -2.21
C TYR A 313 -21.99 18.53 -2.31
N LEU A 314 -20.77 19.05 -2.48
CA LEU A 314 -20.50 20.49 -2.64
C LEU A 314 -20.78 21.02 -4.06
N LYS A 315 -21.18 20.15 -5.00
CA LYS A 315 -21.39 20.48 -6.42
C LYS A 315 -20.15 21.10 -7.09
N ILE A 316 -18.95 20.65 -6.69
CA ILE A 316 -17.67 21.07 -7.26
C ILE A 316 -17.35 20.16 -8.45
N ALA A 317 -17.22 20.75 -9.64
CA ALA A 317 -16.83 19.99 -10.83
C ALA A 317 -15.38 19.50 -10.71
N ARG A 318 -15.16 18.21 -10.94
CA ARG A 318 -13.79 17.66 -11.04
C ARG A 318 -13.07 18.30 -12.23
N PRO A 319 -11.80 18.70 -12.10
CA PRO A 319 -10.95 18.86 -13.26
C PRO A 319 -10.83 17.48 -13.93
N MET A 320 -11.32 17.36 -15.17
CA MET A 320 -11.18 16.13 -15.93
C MET A 320 -9.68 15.81 -16.06
N PRO A 321 -9.24 14.56 -15.78
CA PRO A 321 -7.92 14.14 -16.19
C PRO A 321 -7.85 14.35 -17.71
N LYS A 322 -6.86 15.12 -18.19
CA LYS A 322 -6.54 15.12 -19.62
C LYS A 322 -6.23 13.67 -19.97
N ARG A 323 -7.17 12.99 -20.65
CA ARG A 323 -6.91 11.70 -21.26
C ARG A 323 -5.67 11.91 -22.13
N GLU A 324 -4.55 11.26 -21.80
CA GLU A 324 -3.55 10.99 -22.81
C GLU A 324 -4.29 10.30 -23.96
N ARG A 325 -4.13 10.86 -25.16
CA ARG A 325 -4.72 10.32 -26.37
C ARG A 325 -4.35 8.84 -26.41
N SER A 326 -5.36 7.99 -26.34
CA SER A 326 -5.24 6.61 -26.79
C SER A 326 -4.89 6.69 -28.27
N ASP A 327 -3.60 6.59 -28.58
CA ASP A 327 -3.14 6.34 -29.94
C ASP A 327 -3.62 4.94 -30.32
N VAL A 328 -4.84 4.90 -30.85
CA VAL A 328 -5.34 3.81 -31.66
C VAL A 328 -4.67 3.96 -33.02
N ARG A 329 -3.67 3.12 -33.29
CA ARG A 329 -3.33 2.66 -34.64
C ARG A 329 -2.94 1.19 -34.60
#